data_AF-A0A920HD90-F1
#
_entry.id   AF-A0A920HD90-F1
#
_cell.length_a   1.000
_cell.length_b   1.000
_cell.length_c   1.000
_cell.angle_alpha   90.00
_cell.angle_beta   90.00
_cell.angle_gamma   90.00
#
_symmetry.space_group_name_H-M   'P 1'
#
loop_
_entity.id
_entity.type
_entity.pdbx_description
1 polymer ?
#
loop_
_entity_poly.entity_id
_entity_poly.type
_entity_poly.pdbx_seq_one_letter_code
_entity_poly.pdbx_strand_id
1 'polypeptide(L)'
;MARQLLKHIDILATMEDVPDDAGTICGRELKDAAIIIDENVILSVGPTSELADDADNCDEVHDLSGHIVLPGLVNTHHHLFQNLTRVVPAAQDHSLFGWLQTLYPIWLNLKPEDFYVAAATGLAELVLSGCTTSSDHQYLFPNGSRLEDSIEAAADVGIRFTATRGSMSIGESKGGLPPDQLCEVEDSILKDCLRVIDAHHDASDHAMIQIALAPCSPFSVSTGLMADTARWLRIKVWGYIHIWLRTARILTIPLPSSDSGQVTTLKRWAGQENMSGMPIVCS
;
A
#
# COMPACT_ATOMS: atom_id res chain seq x y z
N MET A 1 21.49 3.79 16.50
CA MET A 1 20.31 4.28 17.26
C MET A 1 20.18 3.45 18.53
N ALA A 2 19.13 3.64 19.34
CA ALA A 2 18.97 3.01 20.66
C ALA A 2 18.26 1.64 20.56
N ARG A 3 18.81 0.60 21.20
CA ARG A 3 18.18 -0.71 21.38
C ARG A 3 17.09 -0.62 22.44
N GLN A 4 15.91 -1.18 22.18
CA GLN A 4 14.73 -1.02 23.02
C GLN A 4 14.19 -2.37 23.50
N LEU A 5 13.73 -2.41 24.75
CA LEU A 5 12.96 -3.51 25.33
C LEU A 5 11.55 -3.02 25.68
N LEU A 6 10.54 -3.59 25.05
CA LEU A 6 9.14 -3.46 25.46
C LEU A 6 8.82 -4.67 26.33
N LYS A 7 8.35 -4.49 27.57
CA LYS A 7 8.10 -5.61 28.51
C LYS A 7 6.74 -5.50 29.21
N HIS A 8 6.30 -6.60 29.80
CA HIS A 8 5.02 -6.71 30.51
C HIS A 8 3.81 -6.37 29.65
N ILE A 9 3.87 -6.73 28.36
CA ILE A 9 2.71 -6.59 27.46
C ILE A 9 1.65 -7.61 27.90
N ASP A 10 0.45 -7.14 28.28
CA ASP A 10 -0.63 -8.01 28.76
C ASP A 10 -1.00 -9.08 27.73
N ILE A 11 -1.17 -8.65 26.47
CA ILE A 11 -1.42 -9.53 25.31
C ILE A 11 -0.64 -9.01 24.10
N LEU A 12 0.23 -9.85 23.55
CA LEU A 12 0.92 -9.64 22.29
C LEU A 12 0.40 -10.63 21.26
N ALA A 13 -0.33 -10.15 20.25
CA ALA A 13 -0.66 -10.97 19.08
C ALA A 13 0.49 -10.89 18.08
N THR A 14 1.11 -12.01 17.73
CA THR A 14 2.27 -12.00 16.81
C THR A 14 1.86 -12.22 15.35
N MET A 15 0.64 -12.73 15.11
CA MET A 15 0.17 -13.21 13.81
C MET A 15 1.04 -14.33 13.20
N GLU A 16 1.87 -14.98 14.04
CA GLU A 16 2.58 -16.20 13.66
C GLU A 16 1.59 -17.36 13.61
N ASP A 17 1.55 -18.08 12.48
CA ASP A 17 0.68 -19.24 12.29
C ASP A 17 1.10 -20.38 13.25
N VAL A 18 0.25 -20.66 14.24
CA VAL A 18 0.43 -21.77 15.19
C VAL A 18 -0.85 -22.61 15.27
N PRO A 19 -0.76 -23.94 15.47
CA PRO A 19 -1.94 -24.76 15.68
C PRO A 19 -2.52 -24.57 17.09
N ASP A 20 -3.85 -24.46 17.19
CA ASP A 20 -4.57 -24.55 18.46
C ASP A 20 -4.70 -26.00 18.98
N ASP A 21 -5.34 -26.19 20.14
CA ASP A 21 -5.60 -27.51 20.74
C ASP A 21 -6.39 -28.47 19.81
N ALA A 22 -7.12 -27.93 18.83
CA ALA A 22 -7.88 -28.67 17.83
C ALA A 22 -7.11 -28.86 16.49
N GLY A 23 -5.89 -28.33 16.38
CA GLY A 23 -5.06 -28.37 15.17
C GLY A 23 -5.42 -27.33 14.11
N THR A 24 -6.25 -26.36 14.44
CA THR A 24 -6.58 -25.22 13.57
C THR A 24 -5.45 -24.20 13.63
N ILE A 25 -4.96 -23.76 12.47
CA ILE A 25 -3.95 -22.70 12.43
C ILE A 25 -4.63 -21.37 12.82
N CYS A 26 -4.15 -20.78 13.90
CA CYS A 26 -4.55 -19.47 14.40
C CYS A 26 -3.30 -18.59 14.62
N GLY A 27 -3.51 -17.28 14.78
CA GLY A 27 -2.43 -16.37 15.14
C GLY A 27 -2.00 -16.59 16.59
N ARG A 28 -0.70 -16.72 16.83
CA ARG A 28 -0.12 -16.87 18.18
C ARG A 28 -0.36 -15.62 19.02
N GLU A 29 -0.76 -15.85 20.27
CA GLU A 29 -0.90 -14.82 21.31
C GLU A 29 -0.01 -15.15 22.51
N LEU A 30 0.69 -14.16 23.04
CA LEU A 30 1.53 -14.25 24.23
C LEU A 30 0.98 -13.36 25.34
N LYS A 31 1.02 -13.85 26.58
CA LYS A 31 0.65 -13.09 27.78
C LYS A 31 1.91 -12.76 28.58
N ASP A 32 1.93 -11.58 29.22
CA ASP A 32 3.12 -11.04 29.88
C ASP A 32 4.35 -11.20 28.97
N ALA A 33 4.26 -10.55 27.80
CA ALA A 33 5.23 -10.70 26.73
C ALA A 33 6.21 -9.51 26.67
N ALA A 34 7.32 -9.74 25.99
CA ALA A 34 8.33 -8.75 25.70
C ALA A 34 8.81 -8.82 24.23
N ILE A 35 9.30 -7.68 23.74
CA ILE A 35 9.86 -7.50 22.41
C ILE A 35 11.18 -6.75 22.56
N ILE A 36 12.25 -7.27 21.94
CA ILE A 36 13.51 -6.55 21.79
C ILE A 36 13.60 -6.02 20.37
N ILE A 37 13.85 -4.72 20.25
CA ILE A 37 13.97 -4.00 18.98
C ILE A 37 15.38 -3.41 18.91
N ASP A 38 16.05 -3.57 17.79
CA ASP A 38 17.28 -2.86 17.48
C ASP A 38 17.07 -2.04 16.22
N GLU A 39 17.18 -0.72 16.39
CA GLU A 39 16.83 0.28 15.40
C GLU A 39 15.40 0.10 14.85
N ASN A 40 15.23 -0.50 13.68
CA ASN A 40 13.95 -0.74 13.00
C ASN A 40 13.62 -2.23 12.82
N VAL A 41 14.36 -3.12 13.49
CA VAL A 41 14.22 -4.58 13.37
C VAL A 41 13.86 -5.20 14.72
N ILE A 42 12.87 -6.09 14.70
CA ILE A 42 12.55 -6.92 15.87
C ILE A 42 13.60 -8.03 15.96
N LEU A 43 14.37 -8.05 17.05
CA LEU A 43 15.38 -9.08 17.30
C LEU A 43 14.80 -10.32 17.99
N SER A 44 13.85 -10.14 18.89
CA SER A 44 13.30 -11.24 19.70
C SER A 44 11.91 -10.90 20.22
N VAL A 45 11.08 -11.94 20.33
CA VAL A 45 9.72 -11.90 20.88
C VAL A 45 9.52 -13.12 21.78
N GLY A 46 9.02 -12.92 23.00
CA GLY A 46 8.84 -14.01 23.95
C GLY A 46 8.17 -13.57 25.25
N PRO A 47 8.01 -14.47 26.23
CA PRO A 47 7.59 -14.10 27.60
C PRO A 47 8.55 -13.10 28.22
N THR A 48 8.04 -12.15 29.01
CA THR A 48 8.89 -11.16 29.71
C THR A 48 9.94 -11.84 30.57
N SER A 49 9.61 -12.95 31.23
CA SER A 49 10.55 -13.71 32.05
C SER A 49 11.77 -14.24 31.30
N GLU A 50 11.69 -14.41 29.99
CA GLU A 50 12.79 -14.92 29.16
C GLU A 50 13.67 -13.80 28.58
N LEU A 51 13.13 -12.58 28.47
CA LEU A 51 13.80 -11.42 27.85
C LEU A 51 14.16 -10.32 28.86
N ALA A 52 13.69 -10.39 30.10
CA ALA A 52 13.92 -9.35 31.11
C ALA A 52 15.40 -9.19 31.50
N ASP A 53 16.18 -10.26 31.43
CA ASP A 53 17.62 -10.23 31.75
C ASP A 53 18.44 -9.44 30.70
N ASP A 54 17.87 -9.19 29.51
CA ASP A 54 18.48 -8.34 28.47
C ASP A 54 18.25 -6.83 28.70
N ALA A 55 17.55 -6.44 29.77
CA ALA A 55 17.29 -5.03 30.07
C ALA A 55 18.58 -4.19 30.21
N ASP A 56 19.64 -4.76 30.78
CA ASP A 56 20.94 -4.08 30.94
C ASP A 56 21.68 -3.90 29.59
N ASN A 57 21.26 -4.61 28.54
CA ASN A 57 21.80 -4.50 27.18
C ASN A 57 20.96 -3.58 26.26
N CYS A 58 19.91 -2.95 26.80
CA CYS A 58 19.03 -2.06 26.05
C CYS A 58 19.21 -0.61 26.53
N ASP A 59 19.21 0.32 25.57
CA ASP A 59 19.30 1.76 25.84
C ASP A 59 17.98 2.31 26.41
N GLU A 60 16.85 1.71 26.01
CA GLU A 60 15.51 2.09 26.47
C GLU A 60 14.70 0.87 26.91
N VAL A 61 13.95 1.02 28.00
CA VAL A 61 13.06 -0.01 28.53
C VAL A 61 11.70 0.59 28.79
N HIS A 62 10.66 0.02 28.18
CA HIS A 62 9.28 0.48 28.26
C HIS A 62 8.41 -0.62 28.90
N ASP A 63 7.71 -0.27 29.98
CA ASP A 63 6.73 -1.14 30.63
C ASP A 63 5.35 -0.90 30.00
N LEU A 64 4.79 -1.92 29.38
CA LEU A 64 3.51 -1.89 28.66
C LEU A 64 2.40 -2.66 29.40
N SER A 65 2.50 -2.80 30.72
CA SER A 65 1.42 -3.34 31.55
C SER A 65 0.09 -2.64 31.23
N GLY A 66 -0.98 -3.42 31.09
CA GLY A 66 -2.31 -2.90 30.73
C GLY A 66 -2.54 -2.66 29.23
N HIS A 67 -1.57 -2.97 28.36
CA HIS A 67 -1.68 -2.76 26.90
C HIS A 67 -1.80 -4.07 26.12
N ILE A 68 -2.57 -4.00 25.03
CA ILE A 68 -2.55 -5.00 23.96
C ILE A 68 -1.66 -4.47 22.85
N VAL A 69 -0.74 -5.29 22.37
CA VAL A 69 0.16 -4.96 21.26
C VAL A 69 -0.16 -5.86 20.06
N LEU A 70 -0.28 -5.22 18.90
CA LEU A 70 -0.56 -5.86 17.61
C LEU A 70 0.56 -5.49 16.62
N PRO A 71 0.80 -6.28 15.56
CA PRO A 71 1.54 -5.80 14.42
C PRO A 71 0.83 -4.60 13.83
N GLY A 72 1.59 -3.60 13.40
CA GLY A 72 1.01 -2.38 12.84
C GLY A 72 0.11 -2.67 11.64
N LEU A 73 -1.03 -1.97 11.56
CA LEU A 73 -2.00 -2.19 10.50
C LEU A 73 -1.44 -1.74 9.15
N VAL A 74 -1.81 -2.45 8.09
CA VAL A 74 -1.39 -2.16 6.71
C VAL A 74 -2.58 -1.70 5.89
N ASN A 75 -2.60 -0.41 5.54
CA ASN A 75 -3.55 0.12 4.59
C ASN A 75 -3.05 -0.10 3.15
N THR A 76 -3.74 -0.95 2.40
CA THR A 76 -3.28 -1.39 1.07
C THR A 76 -3.79 -0.52 -0.07
N HIS A 77 -4.68 0.45 0.22
CA HIS A 77 -5.23 1.36 -0.78
C HIS A 77 -5.67 2.70 -0.18
N HIS A 78 -5.35 3.82 -0.81
CA HIS A 78 -5.86 5.14 -0.41
C HIS A 78 -5.92 6.12 -1.59
N HIS A 79 -6.64 7.22 -1.41
CA HIS A 79 -6.55 8.44 -2.22
C HIS A 79 -6.38 9.65 -1.30
N LEU A 80 -5.15 9.90 -0.84
CA LEU A 80 -4.87 10.88 0.21
C LEU A 80 -5.33 12.30 -0.14
N PHE A 81 -5.17 12.73 -1.40
CA PHE A 81 -5.62 14.05 -1.84
C PHE A 81 -7.12 14.30 -1.63
N GLN A 82 -7.94 13.24 -1.55
CA GLN A 82 -9.38 13.35 -1.35
C GLN A 82 -9.75 13.72 0.10
N ASN A 83 -8.81 13.66 1.04
CA ASN A 83 -9.03 14.05 2.43
C ASN A 83 -9.46 15.53 2.56
N LEU A 84 -9.05 16.39 1.63
CA LEU A 84 -9.47 17.80 1.60
C LEU A 84 -10.92 18.01 1.16
N THR A 85 -11.55 17.00 0.57
CA THR A 85 -12.88 17.08 -0.02
C THR A 85 -13.88 16.13 0.63
N ARG A 86 -13.67 15.79 1.90
CA ARG A 86 -14.63 14.99 2.68
C ARG A 86 -15.94 15.77 2.84
N VAL A 87 -17.06 15.06 2.71
CA VAL A 87 -18.42 15.57 3.02
C VAL A 87 -18.89 16.73 2.11
N VAL A 88 -18.35 16.88 0.89
CA VAL A 88 -18.83 17.87 -0.10
C VAL A 88 -20.32 17.61 -0.41
N PRO A 89 -21.27 18.53 -0.10
CA PRO A 89 -22.70 18.25 -0.20
C PRO A 89 -23.16 17.80 -1.59
N ALA A 90 -22.62 18.41 -2.65
CA ALA A 90 -22.97 18.07 -4.02
C ALA A 90 -22.47 16.67 -4.45
N ALA A 91 -21.52 16.08 -3.73
CA ALA A 91 -20.99 14.75 -4.00
C ALA A 91 -21.63 13.68 -3.10
N GLN A 92 -22.47 14.08 -2.13
CA GLN A 92 -23.22 13.13 -1.32
C GLN A 92 -24.30 12.46 -2.18
N ASP A 93 -24.65 11.22 -1.85
CA ASP A 93 -25.76 10.45 -2.46
C ASP A 93 -25.67 10.23 -3.99
N HIS A 94 -24.47 10.33 -4.57
CA HIS A 94 -24.22 10.02 -5.98
C HIS A 94 -23.73 8.59 -6.21
N SER A 95 -24.04 8.04 -7.39
CA SER A 95 -23.31 6.88 -7.92
C SER A 95 -21.85 7.25 -8.21
N LEU A 96 -20.96 6.26 -8.33
CA LEU A 96 -19.52 6.48 -8.54
C LEU A 96 -19.21 7.50 -9.66
N PHE A 97 -19.85 7.39 -10.82
CA PHE A 97 -19.59 8.30 -11.93
C PHE A 97 -20.10 9.71 -11.69
N GLY A 98 -21.28 9.86 -11.05
CA GLY A 98 -21.78 11.17 -10.64
C GLY A 98 -20.88 11.82 -9.60
N TRP A 99 -20.39 11.03 -8.63
CA TRP A 99 -19.45 11.47 -7.61
C TRP A 99 -18.13 11.97 -8.23
N LEU A 100 -17.56 11.21 -9.17
CA LEU A 100 -16.35 11.62 -9.91
C LEU A 100 -16.57 12.92 -10.69
N GLN A 101 -17.65 13.00 -11.47
CA GLN A 101 -17.97 14.21 -12.26
C GLN A 101 -18.18 15.44 -11.39
N THR A 102 -18.78 15.29 -10.20
CA THR A 102 -18.95 16.39 -9.25
C THR A 102 -17.62 16.85 -8.66
N LEU A 103 -16.70 15.93 -8.36
CA LEU A 103 -15.46 16.27 -7.65
C LEU A 103 -14.30 16.65 -8.56
N TYR A 104 -14.25 16.19 -9.81
CA TYR A 104 -13.18 16.56 -10.75
C TYR A 104 -12.97 18.08 -10.89
N PRO A 105 -14.03 18.93 -11.01
CA PRO A 105 -13.86 20.38 -11.05
C PRO A 105 -13.21 20.94 -9.79
N ILE A 106 -13.42 20.33 -8.62
CA ILE A 106 -12.77 20.73 -7.37
C ILE A 106 -11.30 20.32 -7.42
N TRP A 107 -11.04 19.05 -7.71
CA TRP A 107 -9.67 18.49 -7.72
C TRP A 107 -8.76 19.10 -8.79
N LEU A 108 -9.32 19.60 -9.90
CA LEU A 108 -8.58 20.34 -10.92
C LEU A 108 -7.89 21.60 -10.39
N ASN A 109 -8.36 22.15 -9.27
CA ASN A 109 -7.79 23.35 -8.66
C ASN A 109 -6.73 23.05 -7.59
N LEU A 110 -6.49 21.78 -7.24
CA LEU A 110 -5.49 21.41 -6.25
C LEU A 110 -4.07 21.75 -6.72
N LYS A 111 -3.23 22.21 -5.81
CA LYS A 111 -1.83 22.59 -6.03
C LYS A 111 -0.90 21.67 -5.25
N PRO A 112 0.43 21.71 -5.52
CA PRO A 112 1.40 20.90 -4.78
C PRO A 112 1.22 20.94 -3.25
N GLU A 113 1.02 22.13 -2.68
CA GLU A 113 0.79 22.32 -1.24
C GLU A 113 -0.44 21.58 -0.71
N ASP A 114 -1.50 21.48 -1.51
CA ASP A 114 -2.73 20.78 -1.14
C ASP A 114 -2.49 19.27 -1.08
N PHE A 115 -1.72 18.70 -2.02
CA PHE A 115 -1.37 17.28 -2.00
C PHE A 115 -0.55 16.92 -0.77
N TYR A 116 0.45 17.73 -0.42
CA TYR A 116 1.22 17.57 0.81
C TYR A 116 0.31 17.61 2.05
N VAL A 117 -0.52 18.66 2.20
CA VAL A 117 -1.39 18.82 3.38
C VAL A 117 -2.40 17.67 3.49
N ALA A 118 -2.98 17.25 2.37
CA ALA A 118 -3.93 16.14 2.33
C ALA A 118 -3.28 14.80 2.74
N ALA A 119 -2.06 14.56 2.27
CA ALA A 119 -1.26 13.39 2.62
C ALA A 119 -0.85 13.42 4.09
N ALA A 120 -0.28 14.51 4.58
CA ALA A 120 0.12 14.66 5.98
C ALA A 120 -1.07 14.44 6.93
N THR A 121 -2.23 15.03 6.61
CA THR A 121 -3.46 14.86 7.39
C THR A 121 -3.92 13.40 7.41
N GLY A 122 -4.04 12.78 6.24
CA GLY A 122 -4.51 11.39 6.15
C GLY A 122 -3.58 10.38 6.79
N LEU A 123 -2.27 10.54 6.57
CA LEU A 123 -1.26 9.65 7.13
C LEU A 123 -1.16 9.82 8.65
N ALA A 124 -1.28 11.04 9.17
CA ALA A 124 -1.35 11.26 10.62
C ALA A 124 -2.60 10.59 11.25
N GLU A 125 -3.78 10.71 10.61
CA GLU A 125 -4.99 10.00 11.05
C GLU A 125 -4.77 8.47 11.05
N LEU A 126 -4.10 7.93 10.03
CA LEU A 126 -3.75 6.51 9.96
C LEU A 126 -2.82 6.08 11.10
N VAL A 127 -1.73 6.81 11.35
CA VAL A 127 -0.79 6.51 12.45
C VAL A 127 -1.50 6.54 13.81
N LEU A 128 -2.34 7.55 14.06
CA LEU A 128 -3.11 7.67 15.30
C LEU A 128 -4.11 6.52 15.51
N SER A 129 -4.47 5.80 14.43
CA SER A 129 -5.37 4.64 14.46
C SER A 129 -4.64 3.30 14.43
N GLY A 130 -3.30 3.28 14.55
CA GLY A 130 -2.49 2.07 14.60
C GLY A 130 -2.04 1.53 13.23
N CYS A 131 -2.25 2.28 12.15
CA CYS A 131 -1.72 1.96 10.83
C CYS A 131 -0.27 2.43 10.71
N THR A 132 0.64 1.51 10.41
CA THR A 132 2.09 1.78 10.30
C THR A 132 2.60 1.73 8.86
N THR A 133 1.80 1.19 7.94
CA THR A 133 2.14 1.10 6.51
C THR A 133 0.94 1.50 5.68
N SER A 134 1.09 2.44 4.75
CA SER A 134 0.03 2.79 3.80
C SER A 134 0.54 2.79 2.37
N SER A 135 -0.33 2.47 1.41
CA SER A 135 -0.17 2.91 0.03
C SER A 135 -1.01 4.16 -0.24
N ASP A 136 -0.67 4.91 -1.27
CA ASP A 136 -1.53 5.96 -1.83
C ASP A 136 -1.60 5.85 -3.34
N HIS A 137 -2.80 6.06 -3.87
CA HIS A 137 -3.09 6.10 -5.28
C HIS A 137 -3.40 7.52 -5.75
N GLN A 138 -2.33 8.29 -5.96
CA GLN A 138 -2.38 9.61 -6.59
C GLN A 138 -2.39 9.47 -8.11
N TYR A 139 -3.58 9.57 -8.70
CA TYR A 139 -3.78 9.50 -10.16
C TYR A 139 -4.02 10.85 -10.82
N LEU A 140 -3.95 11.95 -10.06
CA LEU A 140 -4.12 13.32 -10.52
C LEU A 140 -2.83 14.12 -10.27
N PHE A 141 -2.42 14.91 -11.27
CA PHE A 141 -1.23 15.78 -11.21
C PHE A 141 -1.50 17.21 -11.71
N PRO A 142 -2.54 17.92 -11.21
CA PRO A 142 -2.87 19.27 -11.65
C PRO A 142 -1.86 20.31 -11.14
N ASN A 143 -1.77 21.44 -11.86
CA ASN A 143 -1.11 22.67 -11.38
C ASN A 143 0.34 22.49 -10.90
N GLY A 144 1.05 21.52 -11.48
CA GLY A 144 2.45 21.23 -11.16
C GLY A 144 2.65 20.32 -9.94
N SER A 145 1.60 19.69 -9.42
CA SER A 145 1.73 18.68 -8.37
C SER A 145 2.48 17.44 -8.85
N ARG A 146 3.13 16.78 -7.91
CA ARG A 146 4.05 15.66 -8.17
C ARG A 146 3.82 14.57 -7.12
N LEU A 147 4.36 13.37 -7.38
CA LEU A 147 4.27 12.28 -6.41
C LEU A 147 5.07 12.59 -5.14
N GLU A 148 6.14 13.38 -5.31
CA GLU A 148 6.99 13.85 -4.23
C GLU A 148 6.23 14.60 -3.12
N ASP A 149 5.15 15.30 -3.45
CA ASP A 149 4.35 16.05 -2.47
C ASP A 149 3.78 15.12 -1.37
N SER A 150 3.38 13.90 -1.72
CA SER A 150 2.90 12.90 -0.74
C SER A 150 4.02 12.07 -0.12
N ILE A 151 5.13 11.86 -0.84
CA ILE A 151 6.33 11.20 -0.30
C ILE A 151 6.96 12.04 0.82
N GLU A 152 7.06 13.36 0.64
CA GLU A 152 7.57 14.30 1.65
C GLU A 152 6.69 14.25 2.91
N ALA A 153 5.36 14.32 2.74
CA ALA A 153 4.42 14.19 3.85
C ALA A 153 4.56 12.85 4.60
N ALA A 154 4.76 11.74 3.89
CA ALA A 154 4.96 10.44 4.51
C ALA A 154 6.26 10.35 5.31
N ALA A 155 7.34 10.96 4.79
CA ALA A 155 8.62 11.04 5.49
C ALA A 155 8.51 11.88 6.77
N ASP A 156 7.82 13.02 6.72
CA ASP A 156 7.61 13.90 7.88
C ASP A 156 6.73 13.27 8.95
N VAL A 157 5.70 12.50 8.55
CA VAL A 157 4.87 11.72 9.48
C VAL A 157 5.61 10.50 10.05
N GLY A 158 6.61 9.98 9.33
CA GLY A 158 7.39 8.80 9.75
C GLY A 158 6.67 7.46 9.54
N ILE A 159 5.76 7.38 8.56
CA ILE A 159 5.03 6.15 8.23
C ILE A 159 5.68 5.40 7.05
N ARG A 160 5.63 4.06 7.05
CA ARG A 160 6.06 3.27 5.89
C ARG A 160 5.09 3.49 4.74
N PHE A 161 5.60 3.81 3.56
CA PHE A 161 4.77 4.32 2.47
C PHE A 161 5.11 3.72 1.11
N THR A 162 4.08 3.24 0.42
CA THR A 162 4.16 2.86 -1.00
C THR A 162 3.44 3.91 -1.84
N ALA A 163 4.19 4.83 -2.40
CA ALA A 163 3.67 5.88 -3.27
C ALA A 163 3.39 5.29 -4.65
N THR A 164 2.13 5.26 -5.08
CA THR A 164 1.81 4.77 -6.42
C THR A 164 1.68 5.93 -7.41
N ARG A 165 2.50 5.88 -8.47
CA ARG A 165 2.42 6.82 -9.60
C ARG A 165 1.19 6.45 -10.42
N GLY A 166 0.07 7.09 -10.12
CA GLY A 166 -1.18 6.88 -10.83
C GLY A 166 -1.20 7.55 -12.19
N SER A 167 -2.22 7.29 -13.02
CA SER A 167 -2.38 8.01 -14.28
C SER A 167 -3.79 7.95 -14.86
N MET A 168 -4.19 8.99 -15.58
CA MET A 168 -5.31 9.00 -16.53
C MET A 168 -4.85 9.59 -17.86
N SER A 169 -5.21 8.97 -18.98
CA SER A 169 -4.82 9.42 -20.33
C SER A 169 -5.98 9.58 -21.32
N ILE A 170 -7.17 9.11 -20.96
CA ILE A 170 -8.40 9.20 -21.77
C ILE A 170 -9.38 10.16 -21.09
N GLY A 171 -9.44 11.40 -21.60
CA GLY A 171 -10.40 12.41 -21.17
C GLY A 171 -11.66 12.47 -22.04
N GLU A 172 -12.56 13.41 -21.71
CA GLU A 172 -13.85 13.61 -22.39
C GLU A 172 -13.75 13.70 -23.92
N SER A 173 -12.74 14.41 -24.45
CA SER A 173 -12.51 14.53 -25.90
C SER A 173 -12.28 13.19 -26.62
N LYS A 174 -11.88 12.16 -25.87
CA LYS A 174 -11.61 10.79 -26.34
C LYS A 174 -12.65 9.78 -25.84
N GLY A 175 -13.77 10.25 -25.29
CA GLY A 175 -14.84 9.41 -24.74
C GLY A 175 -14.58 8.90 -23.32
N GLY A 176 -13.61 9.48 -22.61
CA GLY A 176 -13.36 9.23 -21.19
C GLY A 176 -14.32 10.00 -20.28
N LEU A 177 -14.31 9.65 -19.01
CA LEU A 177 -15.03 10.36 -17.95
C LEU A 177 -14.32 11.62 -17.42
N PRO A 178 -12.98 11.62 -17.18
CA PRO A 178 -12.33 12.78 -16.56
C PRO A 178 -12.22 13.96 -17.55
N PRO A 179 -12.26 15.20 -17.06
CA PRO A 179 -11.92 16.38 -17.87
C PRO A 179 -10.55 16.22 -18.52
N ASP A 180 -10.41 16.65 -19.78
CA ASP A 180 -9.14 16.52 -20.53
C ASP A 180 -7.95 17.17 -19.80
N GLN A 181 -8.20 18.20 -19.00
CA GLN A 181 -7.18 18.92 -18.22
C GLN A 181 -6.59 18.09 -17.07
N LEU A 182 -7.27 17.03 -16.64
CA LEU A 182 -6.78 16.07 -15.64
C LEU A 182 -6.10 14.85 -16.27
N CYS A 183 -6.09 14.75 -17.60
CA CYS A 183 -5.42 13.67 -18.32
C CYS A 183 -4.02 14.08 -18.78
N GLU A 184 -3.10 13.14 -18.71
CA GLU A 184 -1.72 13.31 -19.14
C GLU A 184 -1.47 12.60 -20.48
N VAL A 185 -0.42 13.02 -21.18
CA VAL A 185 0.06 12.32 -22.37
C VAL A 185 0.82 11.05 -21.94
N GLU A 186 0.53 9.91 -22.56
CA GLU A 186 1.06 8.59 -22.16
C GLU A 186 2.60 8.52 -22.14
N ASP A 187 3.27 9.10 -23.14
CA ASP A 187 4.74 9.18 -23.15
C ASP A 187 5.30 9.97 -21.95
N SER A 188 4.55 10.98 -21.48
CA SER A 188 4.95 11.78 -20.31
C SER A 188 4.71 11.00 -19.02
N ILE A 189 3.59 10.27 -18.94
CA ILE A 189 3.29 9.33 -17.84
C ILE A 189 4.44 8.35 -17.66
N LEU A 190 4.82 7.65 -18.74
CA LEU A 190 5.88 6.65 -18.71
C LEU A 190 7.24 7.25 -18.32
N LYS A 191 7.61 8.42 -18.87
CA LYS A 191 8.87 9.10 -18.48
C LYS A 191 8.88 9.47 -16.99
N ASP A 192 7.76 9.95 -16.47
CA ASP A 192 7.65 10.34 -15.08
C ASP A 192 7.66 9.13 -14.14
N CYS A 193 7.00 8.02 -14.51
CA CYS A 193 7.10 6.73 -13.82
C CYS A 193 8.56 6.29 -13.63
N LEU A 194 9.39 6.34 -14.68
CA LEU A 194 10.82 6.01 -14.54
C LEU A 194 11.54 6.98 -13.62
N ARG A 195 11.28 8.28 -13.77
CA ARG A 195 11.90 9.33 -12.97
C ARG A 195 11.65 9.12 -11.48
N VAL A 196 10.41 8.82 -11.08
CA VAL A 196 10.09 8.62 -9.66
C VAL A 196 10.64 7.29 -9.13
N ILE A 197 10.64 6.22 -9.93
CA ILE A 197 11.26 4.95 -9.54
C ILE A 197 12.75 5.15 -9.28
N ASP A 198 13.47 5.72 -10.25
CA ASP A 198 14.92 5.86 -10.17
C ASP A 198 15.34 6.84 -9.06
N ALA A 199 14.47 7.79 -8.67
CA ALA A 199 14.75 8.77 -7.62
C ALA A 199 14.37 8.31 -6.19
N HIS A 200 13.33 7.48 -6.04
CA HIS A 200 12.70 7.25 -4.73
C HIS A 200 12.45 5.78 -4.37
N HIS A 201 12.55 4.84 -5.31
CA HIS A 201 12.28 3.44 -4.98
C HIS A 201 13.44 2.83 -4.20
N ASP A 202 13.16 2.43 -2.96
CA ASP A 202 14.05 1.56 -2.19
C ASP A 202 13.51 0.12 -2.16
N ALA A 203 14.34 -0.80 -2.65
CA ALA A 203 14.03 -2.23 -2.70
C ALA A 203 14.70 -3.02 -1.57
N SER A 204 15.43 -2.37 -0.67
CA SER A 204 16.06 -3.04 0.46
C SER A 204 15.01 -3.55 1.45
N ASP A 205 15.42 -4.53 2.26
CA ASP A 205 14.63 -4.92 3.42
C ASP A 205 14.40 -3.70 4.33
N HIS A 206 13.22 -3.66 4.95
CA HIS A 206 12.80 -2.60 5.86
C HIS A 206 12.69 -1.19 5.24
N ALA A 207 12.72 -1.04 3.90
CA ALA A 207 12.57 0.22 3.18
C ALA A 207 11.32 1.02 3.59
N MET A 208 11.51 2.28 3.99
CA MET A 208 10.40 3.15 4.40
C MET A 208 9.60 3.71 3.23
N ILE A 209 10.21 3.86 2.05
CA ILE A 209 9.57 4.39 0.85
C ILE A 209 9.75 3.41 -0.32
N GLN A 210 8.64 3.04 -0.96
CA GLN A 210 8.64 2.29 -2.20
C GLN A 210 7.77 2.96 -3.26
N ILE A 211 8.11 2.75 -4.53
CA ILE A 211 7.32 3.25 -5.65
C ILE A 211 6.60 2.08 -6.31
N ALA A 212 5.33 2.29 -6.64
CA ALA A 212 4.55 1.39 -7.47
C ALA A 212 3.94 2.14 -8.65
N LEU A 213 3.62 1.45 -9.74
CA LEU A 213 2.92 2.04 -10.89
C LEU A 213 1.45 1.66 -10.85
N ALA A 214 0.56 2.65 -11.05
CA ALA A 214 -0.87 2.45 -10.88
C ALA A 214 -1.77 3.15 -11.90
N PRO A 215 -1.85 2.72 -13.17
CA PRO A 215 -2.84 3.29 -14.09
C PRO A 215 -4.24 3.21 -13.47
N CYS A 216 -4.99 4.32 -13.47
CA CYS A 216 -6.16 4.50 -12.59
C CYS A 216 -7.22 3.42 -12.79
N SER A 217 -7.58 3.11 -14.04
CA SER A 217 -8.50 2.02 -14.37
C SER A 217 -8.45 1.69 -15.86
N PRO A 218 -8.94 0.51 -16.29
CA PRO A 218 -8.98 0.13 -17.72
C PRO A 218 -9.83 1.04 -18.62
N PHE A 219 -10.64 1.93 -18.04
CA PHE A 219 -11.50 2.89 -18.75
C PHE A 219 -11.00 4.34 -18.65
N SER A 220 -9.90 4.60 -17.96
CA SER A 220 -9.28 5.92 -17.84
C SER A 220 -7.89 6.00 -18.48
N VAL A 221 -7.36 4.88 -18.98
CA VAL A 221 -6.11 4.79 -19.73
C VAL A 221 -6.24 3.91 -20.98
N SER A 222 -5.33 4.06 -21.94
CA SER A 222 -5.31 3.16 -23.11
C SER A 222 -4.86 1.74 -22.75
N THR A 223 -5.27 0.78 -23.58
CA THR A 223 -4.77 -0.61 -23.49
C THR A 223 -3.25 -0.69 -23.74
N GLY A 224 -2.69 0.25 -24.51
CA GLY A 224 -1.25 0.38 -24.73
C GLY A 224 -0.52 0.75 -23.44
N LEU A 225 -0.97 1.82 -22.76
CA LEU A 225 -0.37 2.26 -21.49
C LEU A 225 -0.45 1.17 -20.42
N MET A 226 -1.56 0.44 -20.35
CA MET A 226 -1.72 -0.73 -19.49
C MET A 226 -0.66 -1.80 -19.78
N ALA A 227 -0.46 -2.15 -21.05
CA ALA A 227 0.51 -3.16 -21.45
C ALA A 227 1.95 -2.72 -21.18
N ASP A 228 2.28 -1.45 -21.45
CA ASP A 228 3.62 -0.91 -21.23
C ASP A 228 3.95 -0.79 -19.75
N THR A 229 2.99 -0.34 -18.92
CA THR A 229 3.14 -0.36 -17.46
C THR A 229 3.38 -1.78 -16.96
N ALA A 230 2.58 -2.76 -17.42
CA ALA A 230 2.73 -4.17 -17.03
C ALA A 230 4.10 -4.77 -17.43
N ARG A 231 4.69 -4.33 -18.55
CA ARG A 231 6.05 -4.75 -18.93
C ARG A 231 7.10 -4.22 -17.95
N TRP A 232 6.96 -3.00 -17.46
CA TRP A 232 7.93 -2.39 -16.55
C TRP A 232 7.85 -2.93 -15.12
N LEU A 233 6.65 -3.30 -14.66
CA LEU A 233 6.44 -3.99 -13.39
C LEU A 233 7.25 -5.30 -13.30
N ARG A 234 7.56 -5.95 -14.43
CA ARG A 234 8.34 -7.19 -14.46
C ARG A 234 9.85 -6.99 -14.25
N ILE A 235 10.31 -5.75 -14.27
CA ILE A 235 11.75 -5.43 -14.35
C ILE A 235 12.22 -4.62 -13.14
N LYS A 236 11.39 -3.73 -12.59
CA LYS A 236 11.86 -2.73 -11.62
C LYS A 236 11.08 -2.62 -10.30
N VAL A 237 9.75 -2.83 -10.27
CA VAL A 237 8.91 -2.46 -9.10
C VAL A 237 7.59 -3.24 -9.01
N TRP A 238 6.90 -3.14 -7.87
CA TRP A 238 5.51 -3.58 -7.66
C TRP A 238 4.49 -2.70 -8.40
N GLY A 239 3.29 -3.22 -8.68
CA GLY A 239 2.24 -2.48 -9.37
C GLY A 239 0.84 -2.73 -8.82
N TYR A 240 -0.03 -1.74 -9.00
CA TYR A 240 -1.41 -1.71 -8.50
C TYR A 240 -2.36 -1.19 -9.59
N ILE A 241 -3.65 -1.54 -9.56
CA ILE A 241 -4.66 -0.94 -10.45
C ILE A 241 -6.06 -1.17 -9.85
N HIS A 242 -6.97 -0.20 -10.01
CA HIS A 242 -8.38 -0.48 -9.75
C HIS A 242 -8.94 -1.46 -10.78
N ILE A 243 -9.25 -2.66 -10.31
CA ILE A 243 -9.89 -3.70 -11.13
C ILE A 243 -11.23 -4.09 -10.50
N TRP A 244 -12.29 -4.03 -11.30
CA TRP A 244 -13.57 -4.65 -10.98
C TRP A 244 -13.60 -6.05 -11.62
N LEU A 245 -13.28 -7.09 -10.85
CA LEU A 245 -13.38 -8.48 -11.30
C LEU A 245 -14.56 -9.16 -10.59
N ARG A 246 -15.60 -9.51 -11.35
CA ARG A 246 -16.65 -10.43 -10.88
C ARG A 246 -16.11 -11.82 -10.55
N THR A 247 -14.89 -12.14 -10.99
CA THR A 247 -14.12 -13.35 -10.66
C THR A 247 -12.63 -13.05 -10.86
N ALA A 248 -11.90 -12.70 -9.79
CA ALA A 248 -10.45 -12.59 -9.86
C ALA A 248 -9.81 -13.93 -9.50
N ARG A 249 -9.08 -14.52 -10.44
CA ARG A 249 -7.90 -15.32 -10.06
C ARG A 249 -6.78 -14.31 -9.86
N ILE A 250 -6.29 -14.18 -8.63
CA ILE A 250 -5.01 -13.52 -8.36
C ILE A 250 -3.97 -14.31 -9.15
N LEU A 251 -3.41 -13.69 -10.19
CA LEU A 251 -2.35 -14.28 -10.99
C LEU A 251 -1.03 -13.87 -10.35
N THR A 252 -0.69 -14.53 -9.25
CA THR A 252 0.70 -14.54 -8.75
C THR A 252 1.50 -15.36 -9.75
N ILE A 253 2.24 -14.68 -10.64
CA ILE A 253 3.19 -15.32 -11.53
C ILE A 253 4.47 -15.51 -10.70
N PRO A 254 4.90 -16.75 -10.40
CA PRO A 254 6.12 -16.96 -9.64
C PRO A 254 7.32 -16.47 -10.46
N LEU A 255 8.21 -15.71 -9.82
CA LEU A 255 9.53 -15.41 -10.35
C LEU A 255 10.32 -16.72 -10.49
N PRO A 256 11.15 -16.89 -11.53
CA PRO A 256 12.04 -18.04 -11.59
C PRO A 256 13.06 -17.91 -10.45
N SER A 257 13.04 -18.85 -9.50
CA SER A 257 14.11 -18.98 -8.51
C SER A 257 15.37 -19.50 -9.21
N SER A 258 16.49 -18.85 -8.94
CA SER A 258 17.80 -19.44 -9.17
C SER A 258 17.98 -20.61 -8.21
N ASP A 259 18.09 -21.82 -8.77
CA ASP A 259 18.61 -23.05 -8.16
C ASP A 259 18.31 -23.30 -6.67
N SER A 260 17.18 -23.94 -6.41
CA SER A 260 17.13 -25.22 -5.69
C SER A 260 15.69 -25.73 -5.68
N GLY A 261 15.51 -26.96 -6.15
CA GLY A 261 14.20 -27.55 -6.36
C GLY A 261 13.49 -27.89 -5.05
N GLN A 262 12.59 -27.01 -4.61
CA GLN A 262 11.41 -27.37 -3.82
C GLN A 262 10.26 -26.42 -4.18
N VAL A 263 9.20 -26.96 -4.80
CA VAL A 263 7.96 -26.24 -5.07
C VAL A 263 7.09 -26.34 -3.82
N THR A 264 6.93 -25.24 -3.09
CA THR A 264 5.91 -25.13 -2.03
C THR A 264 4.55 -24.81 -2.67
N THR A 265 3.70 -25.83 -2.75
CA THR A 265 2.33 -25.70 -3.25
C THR A 265 1.43 -25.12 -2.15
N LEU A 266 1.01 -23.85 -2.26
CA LEU A 266 -0.07 -23.31 -1.42
C LEU A 266 -1.44 -23.81 -1.92
N LYS A 267 -2.26 -24.30 -0.98
CA LYS A 267 -3.54 -24.98 -1.20
C LYS A 267 -4.58 -24.07 -1.87
N ARG A 268 -5.30 -24.66 -2.86
CA ARG A 268 -6.52 -24.14 -3.50
C ARG A 268 -7.64 -23.94 -2.47
N TRP A 269 -8.27 -22.77 -2.46
CA TRP A 269 -9.63 -22.59 -1.94
C TRP A 269 -10.62 -23.03 -3.03
N ALA A 270 -11.42 -24.06 -2.76
CA ALA A 270 -12.39 -24.62 -3.69
C ALA A 270 -13.75 -23.95 -3.49
N GLY A 271 -14.21 -23.19 -4.49
CA GLY A 271 -15.53 -22.57 -4.52
C GLY A 271 -16.01 -22.31 -5.94
N GLN A 272 -16.84 -23.24 -6.42
CA GLN A 272 -17.75 -23.18 -7.57
C GLN A 272 -17.22 -23.42 -9.01
N GLU A 273 -17.83 -24.47 -9.56
CA GLU A 273 -17.75 -25.03 -10.90
C GLU A 273 -18.60 -24.24 -11.92
N ASN A 274 -18.28 -24.46 -13.20
CA ASN A 274 -19.00 -24.07 -14.41
C ASN A 274 -18.91 -22.60 -14.85
N MET A 275 -18.05 -22.33 -15.84
CA MET A 275 -18.52 -21.99 -17.21
C MET A 275 -17.34 -22.08 -18.20
N SER A 276 -17.60 -22.78 -19.30
CA SER A 276 -16.74 -23.00 -20.47
C SER A 276 -16.56 -21.74 -21.33
N GLY A 277 -15.35 -21.45 -21.81
CA GLY A 277 -15.15 -20.50 -22.92
C GLY A 277 -13.72 -20.02 -23.18
N MET A 278 -13.02 -20.74 -24.06
CA MET A 278 -11.85 -20.37 -24.90
C MET A 278 -10.45 -20.07 -24.29
N PRO A 279 -9.36 -20.59 -24.91
CA PRO A 279 -7.98 -20.35 -24.48
C PRO A 279 -7.38 -19.10 -25.16
N ILE A 280 -6.59 -18.32 -24.41
CA ILE A 280 -5.64 -17.35 -24.99
C ILE A 280 -4.29 -18.07 -25.07
N VAL A 281 -3.88 -18.38 -26.30
CA VAL A 281 -2.53 -18.84 -26.64
C VAL A 281 -1.70 -17.58 -26.91
N CYS A 282 -0.61 -17.37 -26.16
CA CYS A 282 0.45 -16.44 -26.54
C CYS A 282 1.71 -17.24 -26.89
N SER A 283 2.10 -17.17 -28.16
CA SER A 283 3.48 -17.36 -28.63
C SER A 283 4.37 -16.22 -28.16
#